data_AF-A0A4U1J4A3-F1
#
_entry.id   AF-A0A4U1J4A3-F1
#
_cell.length_a   1.000
_cell.length_b   1.000
_cell.length_c   1.000
_cell.angle_alpha   90.00
_cell.angle_beta   90.00
_cell.angle_gamma   90.00
#
_symmetry.space_group_name_H-M   'P 1'
#
loop_
_entity.id
_entity.type
_entity.pdbx_description
1 polymer ?
#
loop_
_entity_poly.entity_id
_entity_poly.type
_entity_poly.pdbx_seq_one_letter_code
_entity_poly.pdbx_strand_id
1 'polypeptide(L)'
;MKLSTAPHRASLGLVSLLALAACTDQVAPPSGASTFRVRITQVNGADAPPDDAPLPANRGDREDTWAFELETLSPYGEHVDFNGMVRISIEPGVVLSVTGDGAAGRNIQVVDGKAQGLATVTAVYGPARLWVEDLGYTPVPLSEKPACSNGKDDDGDVLIDFPADPGCAFADDDNEETGTFAAGISPPVHYELPRISDVQGFGSATPFPYEAIEINTHRPKPLVVTRVSNDGFYVTDLSEQATGYNHIFAFNFSTPPGMRVCDRVTFLTGTVVEFFGFTELSFPSYVVSFPVEGEDTCEVPEPPVLDDSMIPNADAMEKLESGLVRIEGFRVATKFGPKPVVDNVPDADHSNCDLNGDGQVDFASQAEGACSDACSADPECTEWTSYSARGNYKVFKGNTQIQIQTGTAASFDPTGHKGETLDAVTGTLRNFSGGSLNWTIETRCPDDLVCQSQGCVKATVPSTKACVRLRTIDDNDQGSN
;
A
#
# COMPACT_ATOMS: atom_id res chain seq x y z
N MET A 1 -92.06 -38.64 34.06
CA MET A 1 -93.41 -38.04 33.98
C MET A 1 -93.36 -36.93 32.93
N LYS A 2 -94.39 -36.87 32.07
CA LYS A 2 -94.53 -36.01 30.88
C LYS A 2 -94.46 -34.49 31.15
N LEU A 3 -94.40 -33.75 30.02
CA LEU A 3 -94.66 -32.32 29.74
C LEU A 3 -93.38 -31.45 29.74
N SER A 4 -92.86 -30.94 28.62
CA SER A 4 -93.44 -30.19 27.48
C SER A 4 -94.34 -29.03 27.89
N THR A 5 -93.83 -27.79 27.83
CA THR A 5 -94.24 -26.72 26.87
C THR A 5 -93.54 -25.36 27.17
N ALA A 6 -92.78 -24.88 26.18
CA ALA A 6 -92.50 -23.51 25.65
C ALA A 6 -93.11 -22.22 26.27
N PRO A 7 -92.74 -20.98 25.83
CA PRO A 7 -91.50 -20.48 25.19
C PRO A 7 -90.99 -19.11 25.77
N HIS A 8 -89.87 -18.61 25.22
CA HIS A 8 -89.56 -17.21 24.87
C HIS A 8 -88.34 -16.49 25.49
N ARG A 9 -87.50 -16.05 24.53
CA ARG A 9 -86.61 -14.87 24.49
C ARG A 9 -85.38 -14.90 25.41
N ALA A 10 -84.31 -15.51 24.89
CA ALA A 10 -82.94 -15.19 25.30
C ALA A 10 -82.53 -13.85 24.67
N SER A 11 -82.23 -12.86 25.51
CA SER A 11 -81.62 -11.60 25.14
C SER A 11 -80.21 -11.84 24.58
N LEU A 12 -79.97 -11.44 23.33
CA LEU A 12 -78.63 -11.32 22.76
C LEU A 12 -77.93 -10.13 23.44
N GLY A 13 -76.96 -10.42 24.31
CA GLY A 13 -76.00 -9.42 24.76
C GLY A 13 -75.10 -9.03 23.60
N LEU A 14 -75.21 -7.78 23.14
CA LEU A 14 -74.37 -7.20 22.11
C LEU A 14 -72.96 -7.03 22.68
N VAL A 15 -72.03 -7.92 22.34
CA VAL A 15 -70.59 -7.68 22.55
C VAL A 15 -70.13 -6.80 21.38
N SER A 16 -69.98 -5.51 21.64
CA SER A 16 -69.40 -4.57 20.69
C SER A 16 -67.93 -4.93 20.46
N LEU A 17 -67.62 -5.58 19.34
CA LEU A 17 -66.26 -5.61 18.81
C LEU A 17 -65.92 -4.17 18.39
N LEU A 18 -65.09 -3.49 19.19
CA LEU A 18 -64.37 -2.31 18.72
C LEU A 18 -63.39 -2.77 17.64
N ALA A 19 -63.72 -2.48 16.38
CA ALA A 19 -62.77 -2.50 15.29
C ALA A 19 -61.76 -1.37 15.56
N LEU A 20 -60.59 -1.72 16.10
CA LEU A 20 -59.40 -0.88 16.02
C LEU A 20 -59.03 -0.79 14.52
N ALA A 21 -59.47 0.28 13.87
CA ALA A 21 -58.91 0.67 12.58
C ALA A 21 -57.46 1.08 12.86
N ALA A 22 -56.53 0.15 12.66
CA ALA A 22 -55.13 0.50 12.52
C ALA A 22 -55.02 1.30 11.22
N CYS A 23 -54.84 2.61 11.32
CA CYS A 23 -54.34 3.41 10.21
C CYS A 23 -52.88 2.98 9.99
N THR A 24 -52.67 1.92 9.21
CA THR A 24 -51.40 1.79 8.51
C THR A 24 -51.50 2.75 7.34
N ASP A 25 -50.80 3.88 7.40
CA ASP A 25 -50.51 4.65 6.20
C ASP A 25 -49.87 3.65 5.22
N GLN A 26 -50.59 3.29 4.16
CA GLN A 26 -49.97 2.57 3.05
C GLN A 26 -49.04 3.57 2.38
N VAL A 27 -47.80 3.61 2.85
CA VAL A 27 -46.71 4.24 2.11
C VAL A 27 -46.76 3.60 0.72
N ALA A 28 -46.98 4.41 -0.31
CA ALA A 28 -46.95 3.92 -1.67
C ALA A 28 -45.63 3.17 -1.88
N PRO A 29 -45.65 2.00 -2.55
CA PRO A 29 -44.42 1.27 -2.80
C PRO A 29 -43.44 2.20 -3.51
N PRO A 30 -42.17 2.26 -3.07
CA PRO A 30 -41.17 3.09 -3.72
C PRO A 30 -41.12 2.76 -5.21
N SER A 31 -41.24 3.78 -6.04
CA SER A 31 -41.37 3.69 -7.49
C SER A 31 -40.25 4.49 -8.17
N GLY A 32 -39.81 4.05 -9.35
CA GLY A 32 -38.74 4.70 -10.11
C GLY A 32 -37.44 3.92 -10.07
N ALA A 33 -36.38 4.52 -10.60
CA ALA A 33 -35.04 3.94 -10.61
C ALA A 33 -34.53 3.76 -9.18
N SER A 34 -34.09 2.55 -8.85
CA SER A 34 -33.49 2.23 -7.54
C SER A 34 -32.10 1.62 -7.67
N THR A 35 -31.79 0.98 -8.79
CA THR A 35 -30.48 0.37 -9.05
C THR A 35 -30.27 0.16 -10.54
N PHE A 36 -29.02 -0.06 -10.93
CA PHE A 36 -28.65 -0.50 -12.27
C PHE A 36 -28.17 -1.95 -12.22
N ARG A 37 -28.74 -2.81 -13.06
CA ARG A 37 -28.13 -4.10 -13.38
C ARG A 37 -27.01 -3.85 -14.38
N VAL A 38 -25.79 -4.10 -13.95
CA VAL A 38 -24.59 -3.92 -14.75
C VAL A 38 -24.07 -5.28 -15.21
N ARG A 39 -23.92 -5.49 -16.51
CA ARG A 39 -23.33 -6.70 -17.09
C ARG A 39 -22.08 -6.32 -17.86
N ILE A 40 -20.96 -6.96 -17.56
CA ILE A 40 -19.79 -6.98 -18.44
C ILE A 40 -20.03 -8.04 -19.50
N THR A 41 -20.05 -7.64 -20.77
CA THR A 41 -20.28 -8.54 -21.90
C THR A 41 -18.97 -9.04 -22.48
N GLN A 42 -17.94 -8.20 -22.52
CA GLN A 42 -16.61 -8.56 -23.01
C GLN A 42 -15.50 -7.81 -22.25
N VAL A 43 -14.35 -8.45 -22.12
CA VAL A 43 -13.09 -7.87 -21.65
C VAL A 43 -12.06 -8.07 -22.74
N ASN A 44 -11.48 -6.98 -23.24
CA ASN A 44 -10.52 -6.98 -24.35
C ASN A 44 -11.03 -7.73 -25.60
N GLY A 45 -12.33 -7.62 -25.89
CA GLY A 45 -12.99 -8.27 -27.03
C GLY A 45 -13.25 -9.77 -26.87
N ALA A 46 -12.97 -10.35 -25.70
CA ALA A 46 -13.23 -11.75 -25.36
C ALA A 46 -14.23 -11.86 -24.18
N ASP A 47 -14.68 -13.07 -23.86
CA ASP A 47 -15.48 -13.30 -22.66
C ASP A 47 -14.69 -12.91 -21.40
N ALA A 48 -15.39 -12.45 -20.35
CA ALA A 48 -14.76 -12.09 -19.09
C ALA A 48 -13.96 -13.27 -18.50
N PRO A 49 -12.74 -13.05 -17.97
CA PRO A 49 -11.91 -14.09 -17.40
C PRO A 49 -12.60 -14.79 -16.23
N PRO A 50 -12.56 -16.13 -16.15
CA PRO A 50 -13.04 -16.86 -14.98
C PRO A 50 -12.07 -16.69 -13.79
N ASP A 51 -12.55 -16.93 -12.57
CA ASP A 51 -11.79 -16.76 -11.33
C ASP A 51 -10.53 -17.65 -11.24
N ASP A 52 -10.54 -18.83 -11.88
CA ASP A 52 -9.40 -19.75 -11.90
C ASP A 52 -8.35 -19.42 -12.98
N ALA A 53 -8.68 -18.50 -13.90
CA ALA A 53 -7.78 -17.99 -14.92
C ALA A 53 -7.91 -16.45 -15.05
N PRO A 54 -7.54 -15.70 -13.99
CA PRO A 54 -7.60 -14.23 -14.01
C PRO A 54 -6.59 -13.63 -15.00
N LEU A 55 -6.85 -12.39 -15.43
CA LEU A 55 -5.88 -11.60 -16.19
C LEU A 55 -4.71 -11.17 -15.28
N PRO A 56 -3.48 -10.99 -15.81
CA PRO A 56 -2.39 -10.44 -15.00
C PRO A 56 -2.75 -9.07 -14.44
N ALA A 57 -2.25 -8.70 -13.25
CA ALA A 57 -2.43 -7.37 -12.71
C ALA A 57 -2.04 -6.30 -13.75
N ASN A 58 -2.85 -5.24 -13.86
CA ASN A 58 -2.58 -4.07 -14.67
C ASN A 58 -2.07 -2.97 -13.74
N ARG A 59 -0.87 -2.46 -14.02
CA ARG A 59 -0.15 -1.52 -13.14
C ARG A 59 -0.23 -0.08 -13.62
N GLY A 60 -1.22 0.24 -14.45
CA GLY A 60 -1.28 1.54 -15.10
C GLY A 60 -0.43 1.64 -16.37
N ASP A 61 0.27 0.56 -16.75
CA ASP A 61 1.20 0.50 -17.89
C ASP A 61 0.53 0.05 -19.20
N ARG A 62 -0.74 -0.37 -19.13
CA ARG A 62 -1.54 -0.73 -20.29
C ARG A 62 -3.00 -0.35 -20.12
N GLU A 63 -3.69 -0.23 -21.24
CA GLU A 63 -5.14 -0.01 -21.30
C GLU A 63 -5.85 -1.35 -21.55
N ASP A 64 -6.87 -1.64 -20.76
CA ASP A 64 -7.83 -2.72 -21.01
C ASP A 64 -9.20 -2.12 -21.37
N THR A 65 -10.07 -2.91 -21.99
CA THR A 65 -11.39 -2.44 -22.46
C THR A 65 -12.49 -3.37 -21.97
N TRP A 66 -13.53 -2.82 -21.36
CA TRP A 66 -14.65 -3.56 -20.80
C TRP A 66 -15.94 -3.11 -21.49
N ALA A 67 -16.53 -4.00 -22.30
CA ALA A 67 -17.83 -3.76 -22.89
C ALA A 67 -18.91 -4.07 -21.85
N PHE A 68 -19.88 -3.18 -21.69
CA PHE A 68 -20.91 -3.29 -20.68
C PHE A 68 -22.31 -2.96 -21.20
N GLU A 69 -23.31 -3.54 -20.53
CA GLU A 69 -24.74 -3.27 -20.72
C GLU A 69 -25.37 -2.91 -19.38
N LEU A 70 -26.27 -1.93 -19.40
CA LEU A 70 -27.01 -1.42 -18.24
C LEU A 70 -28.51 -1.61 -18.43
N GLU A 71 -29.19 -1.98 -17.34
CA GLU A 71 -30.64 -2.00 -17.24
C GLU A 71 -31.08 -1.36 -15.92
N THR A 72 -31.93 -0.34 -15.98
CA THR A 72 -32.48 0.32 -14.79
C THR A 72 -33.61 -0.51 -14.20
N LEU A 73 -33.55 -0.71 -12.88
CA LEU A 73 -34.52 -1.51 -12.14
C LEU A 73 -35.16 -0.74 -11.00
N SER A 74 -36.42 -1.09 -10.72
CA SER A 74 -37.16 -0.70 -9.52
C SER A 74 -36.61 -1.41 -8.27
N PRO A 75 -37.06 -1.01 -7.05
CA PRO A 75 -36.75 -1.74 -5.82
C PRO A 75 -37.17 -3.22 -5.81
N TYR A 76 -38.06 -3.61 -6.74
CA TYR A 76 -38.56 -4.98 -6.88
C TYR A 76 -37.86 -5.76 -7.99
N GLY A 77 -36.85 -5.17 -8.65
CA GLY A 77 -36.08 -5.81 -9.73
C GLY A 77 -36.79 -5.81 -11.09
N GLU A 78 -37.88 -5.05 -11.22
CA GLU A 78 -38.60 -4.86 -12.49
C GLU A 78 -37.96 -3.73 -13.29
N HIS A 79 -37.91 -3.86 -14.62
CA HIS A 79 -37.42 -2.79 -15.49
C HIS A 79 -38.26 -1.51 -15.34
N VAL A 80 -37.59 -0.36 -15.32
CA VAL A 80 -38.23 0.96 -15.28
C VAL A 80 -37.62 1.89 -16.31
N ASP A 81 -38.45 2.76 -16.88
CA ASP A 81 -38.00 3.83 -17.75
C ASP A 81 -37.15 4.81 -16.93
N PHE A 82 -35.97 5.11 -17.43
CA PHE A 82 -35.07 6.12 -16.88
C PHE A 82 -34.31 6.77 -18.03
N ASN A 83 -34.23 8.11 -18.01
CA ASN A 83 -33.51 8.90 -18.98
C ASN A 83 -32.59 9.86 -18.22
N GLY A 84 -31.28 9.74 -18.39
CA GLY A 84 -30.31 10.55 -17.64
C GLY A 84 -28.87 10.08 -17.89
N MET A 85 -27.90 10.87 -17.43
CA MET A 85 -26.48 10.47 -17.48
C MET A 85 -26.12 9.69 -16.23
N VAL A 86 -25.39 8.60 -16.40
CA VAL A 86 -24.81 7.85 -15.28
C VAL A 86 -23.29 7.88 -15.34
N ARG A 87 -22.67 7.98 -14.17
CA ARG A 87 -21.22 7.94 -13.99
C ARG A 87 -20.74 6.50 -14.00
N ILE A 88 -19.66 6.25 -14.74
CA ILE A 88 -18.95 4.98 -14.73
C ILE A 88 -17.65 5.13 -13.93
N SER A 89 -17.44 4.24 -12.98
CA SER A 89 -16.18 4.06 -12.26
C SER A 89 -15.81 2.57 -12.21
N ILE A 90 -14.57 2.28 -11.82
CA ILE A 90 -14.08 0.92 -11.62
C ILE A 90 -13.33 0.88 -10.29
N GLU A 91 -13.47 -0.21 -9.56
CA GLU A 91 -12.78 -0.42 -8.29
C GLU A 91 -12.39 -1.90 -8.14
N PRO A 92 -11.11 -2.23 -7.90
CA PRO A 92 -9.94 -1.35 -8.00
C PRO A 92 -9.64 -0.91 -9.44
N GLY A 93 -9.09 0.29 -9.61
CA GLY A 93 -8.54 0.80 -10.87
C GLY A 93 -9.12 2.13 -11.33
N VAL A 94 -8.83 2.51 -12.57
CA VAL A 94 -9.21 3.81 -13.12
C VAL A 94 -9.89 3.66 -14.47
N VAL A 95 -11.03 4.35 -14.65
CA VAL A 95 -11.65 4.54 -15.96
C VAL A 95 -10.96 5.72 -16.67
N LEU A 96 -10.35 5.46 -17.83
CA LEU A 96 -9.73 6.50 -18.66
C LEU A 96 -10.77 7.20 -19.53
N SER A 97 -11.67 6.43 -20.16
CA SER A 97 -12.74 6.95 -21.01
C SER A 97 -13.91 5.98 -21.12
N VAL A 98 -15.09 6.51 -21.47
CA VAL A 98 -16.25 5.72 -21.84
C VAL A 98 -16.66 6.10 -23.26
N THR A 99 -16.97 5.11 -24.09
CA THR A 99 -17.50 5.30 -25.44
C THR A 99 -18.81 4.53 -25.61
N GLY A 100 -19.71 5.05 -26.44
CA GLY A 100 -21.06 4.54 -26.62
C GLY A 100 -22.00 5.66 -27.04
N ASP A 101 -23.25 5.30 -27.33
CA ASP A 101 -24.27 6.28 -27.66
C ASP A 101 -24.53 7.18 -26.44
N GLY A 102 -24.40 8.50 -26.63
CA GLY A 102 -24.55 9.48 -25.55
C GLY A 102 -23.44 9.46 -24.49
N ALA A 103 -22.28 8.86 -24.76
CA ALA A 103 -21.13 8.92 -23.84
C ALA A 103 -20.49 10.31 -23.81
N ALA A 104 -20.18 10.80 -22.62
CA ALA A 104 -19.50 12.07 -22.37
C ALA A 104 -18.50 11.92 -21.22
N GLY A 105 -17.21 11.96 -21.53
CA GLY A 105 -16.14 11.74 -20.55
C GLY A 105 -16.18 10.33 -19.95
N ARG A 106 -16.48 10.23 -18.65
CA ARG A 106 -16.69 8.95 -17.94
C ARG A 106 -18.17 8.69 -17.64
N ASN A 107 -19.06 9.41 -18.31
CA ASN A 107 -20.50 9.26 -18.18
C ASN A 107 -21.10 8.66 -19.45
N ILE A 108 -22.26 8.02 -19.33
CA ILE A 108 -23.03 7.52 -20.47
C ILE A 108 -24.51 7.81 -20.30
N GLN A 109 -25.18 8.15 -21.40
CA GLN A 109 -26.61 8.40 -21.41
C GLN A 109 -27.39 7.07 -21.33
N VAL A 110 -28.30 6.99 -20.37
CA VAL A 110 -29.31 5.94 -20.29
C VAL A 110 -30.57 6.46 -20.96
N VAL A 111 -31.15 5.65 -21.85
CA VAL A 111 -32.39 5.97 -22.57
C VAL A 111 -33.35 4.78 -22.42
N ASP A 112 -34.60 5.06 -22.05
CA ASP A 112 -35.62 4.04 -21.77
C ASP A 112 -35.09 2.94 -20.83
N GLY A 113 -34.34 3.36 -19.80
CA GLY A 113 -33.77 2.49 -18.79
C GLY A 113 -32.65 1.57 -19.27
N LYS A 114 -32.03 1.84 -20.43
CA LYS A 114 -30.93 1.03 -20.98
C LYS A 114 -29.78 1.88 -21.49
N ALA A 115 -28.56 1.34 -21.39
CA ALA A 115 -27.38 1.86 -22.04
C ALA A 115 -26.41 0.72 -22.34
N GLN A 116 -25.52 0.94 -23.30
CA GLN A 116 -24.41 0.04 -23.59
C GLN A 116 -23.19 0.85 -23.99
N GLY A 117 -22.02 0.40 -23.60
CA GLY A 117 -20.79 1.14 -23.88
C GLY A 117 -19.54 0.30 -23.71
N LEU A 118 -18.41 0.95 -23.93
CA LEU A 118 -17.07 0.42 -23.74
C LEU A 118 -16.32 1.35 -22.80
N ALA A 119 -15.91 0.83 -21.65
CA ALA A 119 -15.04 1.53 -20.70
C ALA A 119 -13.57 1.14 -20.97
N THR A 120 -12.72 2.12 -21.25
CA THR A 120 -11.27 1.93 -21.26
C THR A 120 -10.74 2.12 -19.85
N VAL A 121 -10.05 1.13 -19.31
CA VAL A 121 -9.63 1.07 -17.91
C VAL A 121 -8.13 0.78 -17.78
N THR A 122 -7.55 1.17 -16.66
CA THR A 122 -6.14 0.90 -16.33
C THR A 122 -5.95 0.75 -14.82
N ALA A 123 -4.76 0.34 -14.38
CA ALA A 123 -4.43 0.12 -12.97
C ALA A 123 -5.38 -0.87 -12.25
N VAL A 124 -5.90 -1.86 -12.99
CA VAL A 124 -6.88 -2.83 -12.50
C VAL A 124 -6.19 -4.08 -11.98
N TYR A 125 -6.57 -4.52 -10.77
CA TYR A 125 -6.03 -5.73 -10.15
C TYR A 125 -7.07 -6.38 -9.23
N GLY A 126 -6.84 -7.65 -8.90
CA GLY A 126 -7.78 -8.42 -8.09
C GLY A 126 -9.19 -8.55 -8.71
N PRO A 127 -10.20 -8.89 -7.90
CA PRO A 127 -11.59 -8.93 -8.35
C PRO A 127 -12.17 -7.51 -8.53
N ALA A 128 -11.99 -6.94 -9.72
CA ALA A 128 -12.40 -5.57 -10.03
C ALA A 128 -13.85 -5.50 -10.54
N ARG A 129 -14.55 -4.41 -10.22
CA ARG A 129 -15.96 -4.21 -10.59
C ARG A 129 -16.15 -2.85 -11.25
N LEU A 130 -16.95 -2.82 -12.31
CA LEU A 130 -17.51 -1.59 -12.86
C LEU A 130 -18.71 -1.16 -12.00
N TRP A 131 -18.67 0.09 -11.56
CA TRP A 131 -19.68 0.78 -10.77
C TRP A 131 -20.40 1.80 -11.66
N VAL A 132 -21.70 1.92 -11.44
CA VAL A 132 -22.58 2.86 -12.13
C VAL A 132 -23.37 3.63 -11.09
N GLU A 133 -23.44 4.95 -11.24
CA GLU A 133 -24.17 5.82 -10.32
C GLU A 133 -24.89 6.94 -11.08
N ASP A 134 -26.14 7.21 -10.71
CA ASP A 134 -26.85 8.41 -11.14
C ASP A 134 -26.55 9.59 -10.21
N LEU A 135 -25.73 10.52 -10.70
CA LEU A 135 -25.35 11.73 -9.99
C LEU A 135 -26.27 12.92 -10.30
N GLY A 136 -27.26 12.79 -11.19
CA GLY A 136 -28.11 13.91 -11.63
C GLY A 136 -27.47 14.77 -12.73
N TYR A 137 -26.31 14.37 -13.24
CA TYR A 137 -25.50 15.15 -14.17
C TYR A 137 -26.19 15.43 -15.51
N THR A 138 -26.24 16.70 -15.89
CA THR A 138 -26.74 17.17 -17.20
C THR A 138 -25.65 17.98 -17.92
N PRO A 139 -24.85 17.36 -18.82
CA PRO A 139 -23.73 18.04 -19.47
C PRO A 139 -24.20 19.14 -20.41
N VAL A 140 -23.57 20.32 -20.33
CA VAL A 140 -23.69 21.37 -21.36
C VAL A 140 -22.36 21.67 -22.06
N PRO A 141 -22.41 22.15 -23.33
CA PRO A 141 -21.20 22.54 -24.04
C PRO A 141 -20.46 23.68 -23.33
N LEU A 142 -19.12 23.68 -23.38
CA LEU A 142 -18.25 24.72 -22.80
C LEU A 142 -18.52 26.16 -23.29
N SER A 143 -19.31 26.34 -24.35
CA SER A 143 -19.74 27.64 -24.85
C SER A 143 -20.89 28.27 -24.05
N GLU A 144 -21.58 27.46 -23.25
CA GLU A 144 -22.71 27.88 -22.43
C GLU A 144 -22.25 28.06 -20.98
N LYS A 145 -23.06 28.78 -20.18
CA LYS A 145 -22.78 28.98 -18.75
C LYS A 145 -23.75 28.09 -17.96
N PRO A 146 -23.33 26.87 -17.56
CA PRO A 146 -24.17 25.91 -16.83
C PRO A 146 -24.73 26.50 -15.55
N ALA A 147 -25.90 26.03 -15.11
CA ALA A 147 -26.45 26.31 -13.77
C ALA A 147 -25.35 26.28 -12.69
N CYS A 148 -24.62 25.15 -12.59
CA CYS A 148 -23.57 24.90 -11.60
C CYS A 148 -22.26 25.70 -11.74
N SER A 149 -22.20 26.69 -12.62
CA SER A 149 -21.08 27.64 -12.70
C SER A 149 -21.51 29.05 -13.07
N ASN A 150 -22.81 29.36 -12.94
CA ASN A 150 -23.36 30.63 -13.38
C ASN A 150 -23.31 31.74 -12.31
N GLY A 151 -22.94 31.43 -11.07
CA GLY A 151 -22.85 32.39 -9.97
C GLY A 151 -24.19 32.67 -9.30
N LYS A 152 -25.17 31.79 -9.45
CA LYS A 152 -26.50 31.89 -8.84
C LYS A 152 -26.84 30.59 -8.15
N ASP A 153 -27.87 30.69 -7.32
CA ASP A 153 -28.58 29.60 -6.68
C ASP A 153 -29.83 29.38 -7.55
N ASP A 154 -29.76 28.44 -8.49
CA ASP A 154 -30.79 28.15 -9.48
C ASP A 154 -31.87 27.19 -8.94
N ASP A 155 -31.60 26.40 -7.89
CA ASP A 155 -32.58 25.53 -7.22
C ASP A 155 -33.20 26.13 -5.93
N GLY A 156 -32.60 27.18 -5.36
CA GLY A 156 -33.08 27.94 -4.22
C GLY A 156 -32.68 27.38 -2.84
N ASP A 157 -31.66 26.53 -2.75
CA ASP A 157 -31.22 25.88 -1.51
C ASP A 157 -30.18 26.69 -0.70
N VAL A 158 -29.78 27.87 -1.20
CA VAL A 158 -28.79 28.82 -0.65
C VAL A 158 -27.33 28.44 -0.93
N LEU A 159 -27.09 27.28 -1.53
CA LEU A 159 -25.79 26.88 -2.05
C LEU A 159 -25.68 27.42 -3.48
N ILE A 160 -24.45 27.69 -3.91
CA ILE A 160 -24.19 28.36 -5.19
C ILE A 160 -23.04 27.63 -5.85
N ASP A 161 -23.32 27.06 -7.02
CA ASP A 161 -22.37 26.46 -7.95
C ASP A 161 -21.50 25.32 -7.37
N PHE A 162 -20.90 24.55 -8.26
CA PHE A 162 -19.84 23.61 -7.92
C PHE A 162 -18.57 24.33 -7.40
N PRO A 163 -17.88 23.83 -6.35
CA PRO A 163 -18.14 22.61 -5.56
C PRO A 163 -18.90 22.88 -4.24
N ALA A 164 -19.46 24.07 -4.05
CA ALA A 164 -20.10 24.45 -2.80
C ALA A 164 -21.53 23.91 -2.70
N ASP A 165 -22.18 23.74 -3.86
CA ASP A 165 -23.48 23.11 -4.02
C ASP A 165 -23.34 21.58 -4.28
N PRO A 166 -23.84 20.70 -3.38
CA PRO A 166 -23.88 19.25 -3.55
C PRO A 166 -24.85 18.75 -4.61
N GLY A 167 -25.81 19.57 -5.04
CA GLY A 167 -26.71 19.30 -6.15
C GLY A 167 -25.97 19.25 -7.49
N CYS A 168 -24.87 20.00 -7.59
CA CYS A 168 -23.99 20.02 -8.74
C CYS A 168 -23.03 18.82 -8.76
N ALA A 169 -23.19 17.92 -9.73
CA ALA A 169 -22.25 16.80 -9.90
C ALA A 169 -20.88 17.28 -10.41
N PHE A 170 -20.86 18.26 -11.33
CA PHE A 170 -19.66 18.82 -11.95
C PHE A 170 -19.84 20.31 -12.30
N ALA A 171 -18.74 20.99 -12.62
CA ALA A 171 -18.78 22.42 -13.00
C ALA A 171 -19.46 22.69 -14.36
N ASP A 172 -19.62 21.68 -15.22
CA ASP A 172 -20.31 21.77 -16.51
C ASP A 172 -21.73 21.16 -16.48
N ASP A 173 -22.30 21.04 -15.27
CA ASP A 173 -23.65 20.56 -15.02
C ASP A 173 -24.69 21.68 -15.12
N ASP A 174 -25.75 21.47 -15.90
CA ASP A 174 -26.83 22.45 -16.09
C ASP A 174 -28.02 22.22 -15.15
N ASN A 175 -27.86 21.34 -14.16
CA ASN A 175 -28.85 21.06 -13.15
C ASN A 175 -28.23 21.12 -11.75
N GLU A 176 -28.87 21.85 -10.84
CA GLU A 176 -28.52 21.89 -9.41
C GLU A 176 -29.39 20.91 -8.59
N GLU A 177 -30.32 20.16 -9.21
CA GLU A 177 -31.03 19.10 -8.50
C GLU A 177 -30.14 17.86 -8.29
N THR A 178 -30.14 17.33 -7.07
CA THR A 178 -29.46 16.07 -6.76
C THR A 178 -30.00 14.90 -7.57
N GLY A 179 -29.10 14.04 -8.06
CA GLY A 179 -29.47 12.77 -8.70
C GLY A 179 -30.24 11.80 -7.79
N THR A 180 -30.72 10.70 -8.38
CA THR A 180 -31.40 9.66 -7.59
C THR A 180 -30.44 8.85 -6.71
N PHE A 181 -29.13 8.94 -6.96
CA PHE A 181 -28.08 8.09 -6.39
C PHE A 181 -28.36 6.59 -6.57
N ALA A 182 -29.20 6.24 -7.56
CA ALA A 182 -29.35 4.85 -7.97
C ALA A 182 -27.98 4.33 -8.38
N ALA A 183 -27.56 3.23 -7.77
CA ALA A 183 -26.24 2.67 -8.00
C ALA A 183 -26.33 1.19 -8.38
N GLY A 184 -25.36 0.73 -9.16
CA GLY A 184 -25.25 -0.64 -9.62
C GLY A 184 -23.80 -1.07 -9.76
N ILE A 185 -23.52 -2.34 -9.47
CA ILE A 185 -22.19 -2.93 -9.64
C ILE A 185 -22.29 -4.17 -10.51
N SER A 186 -21.26 -4.37 -11.33
CA SER A 186 -21.11 -5.59 -12.11
C SER A 186 -20.65 -6.77 -11.24
N PRO A 187 -20.86 -8.01 -11.71
CA PRO A 187 -20.03 -9.14 -11.29
C PRO A 187 -18.53 -8.82 -11.47
N PRO A 188 -17.63 -9.43 -10.67
CA PRO A 188 -16.21 -9.12 -10.77
C PRO A 188 -15.64 -9.59 -12.10
N VAL A 189 -14.75 -8.78 -12.66
CA VAL A 189 -13.79 -9.20 -13.67
C VAL A 189 -12.51 -9.56 -12.94
N HIS A 190 -12.04 -10.78 -13.16
CA HIS A 190 -10.95 -11.35 -12.37
C HIS A 190 -9.58 -10.95 -12.94
N TYR A 191 -8.84 -10.14 -12.18
CA TYR A 191 -7.42 -9.90 -12.34
C TYR A 191 -6.65 -10.56 -11.20
N GLU A 192 -5.37 -10.85 -11.41
CA GLU A 192 -4.47 -11.28 -10.34
C GLU A 192 -4.28 -10.14 -9.33
N LEU A 193 -4.14 -10.49 -8.06
CA LEU A 193 -3.59 -9.56 -7.07
C LEU A 193 -2.14 -9.20 -7.45
N PRO A 194 -1.70 -7.96 -7.22
CA PRO A 194 -0.34 -7.54 -7.54
C PRO A 194 0.68 -8.24 -6.63
N ARG A 195 1.85 -8.54 -7.19
CA ARG A 195 3.02 -9.00 -6.44
C ARG A 195 3.77 -7.83 -5.82
N ILE A 196 4.76 -8.13 -4.97
CA ILE A 196 5.64 -7.07 -4.44
C ILE A 196 6.34 -6.31 -5.58
N SER A 197 6.78 -6.98 -6.63
CA SER A 197 7.42 -6.35 -7.79
C SER A 197 6.48 -5.47 -8.60
N ASP A 198 5.21 -5.87 -8.71
CA ASP A 198 4.18 -5.04 -9.32
C ASP A 198 3.96 -3.76 -8.50
N VAL A 199 3.94 -3.89 -7.18
CA VAL A 199 3.82 -2.77 -6.23
C VAL A 199 5.03 -1.85 -6.26
N GLN A 200 6.24 -2.38 -6.39
CA GLN A 200 7.45 -1.56 -6.57
C GLN A 200 7.56 -0.94 -7.97
N GLY A 201 6.88 -1.51 -8.98
CA GLY A 201 6.84 -0.93 -10.33
C GLY A 201 8.03 -1.23 -11.25
N PHE A 202 9.08 -1.93 -10.76
CA PHE A 202 10.38 -2.08 -11.45
C PHE A 202 11.09 -0.74 -11.73
N GLY A 203 10.87 0.26 -10.87
CA GLY A 203 11.47 1.58 -10.96
C GLY A 203 11.73 2.14 -9.58
N SER A 204 11.95 3.44 -9.48
CA SER A 204 12.18 4.16 -8.21
C SER A 204 10.90 4.73 -7.58
N ALA A 205 9.74 4.29 -8.04
CA ALA A 205 8.44 4.74 -7.57
C ALA A 205 7.36 3.71 -7.90
N THR A 206 6.47 3.49 -6.96
CA THR A 206 5.30 2.64 -7.10
C THR A 206 4.31 3.18 -8.16
N PRO A 207 3.70 2.30 -8.97
CA PRO A 207 2.58 2.68 -9.84
C PRO A 207 1.25 2.81 -9.09
N PHE A 208 1.21 2.49 -7.78
CA PHE A 208 0.00 2.50 -6.96
C PHE A 208 0.10 3.46 -5.77
N PRO A 209 0.44 4.74 -5.97
CA PRO A 209 0.66 5.66 -4.87
C PRO A 209 -0.63 5.87 -4.07
N TYR A 210 -0.55 5.66 -2.74
CA TYR A 210 -1.65 5.83 -1.79
C TYR A 210 -2.80 4.81 -1.93
N GLU A 211 -2.62 3.77 -2.74
CA GLU A 211 -3.62 2.71 -2.90
C GLU A 211 -3.54 1.68 -1.76
N ALA A 212 -4.71 1.22 -1.30
CA ALA A 212 -4.80 0.11 -0.35
C ALA A 212 -4.80 -1.21 -1.13
N ILE A 213 -3.70 -1.95 -1.06
CA ILE A 213 -3.47 -3.13 -1.88
C ILE A 213 -3.37 -4.39 -1.04
N GLU A 214 -3.99 -5.48 -1.50
CA GLU A 214 -3.69 -6.85 -1.05
C GLU A 214 -2.63 -7.47 -1.96
N ILE A 215 -1.54 -7.95 -1.36
CA ILE A 215 -0.43 -8.58 -2.06
C ILE A 215 -0.77 -10.04 -2.36
N ASN A 216 -0.41 -10.50 -3.55
CA ASN A 216 -0.54 -11.90 -3.94
C ASN A 216 0.41 -12.80 -3.15
N THR A 217 -0.11 -13.47 -2.12
CA THR A 217 0.65 -14.38 -1.25
C THR A 217 0.62 -15.85 -1.70
N HIS A 218 -0.18 -16.19 -2.72
CA HIS A 218 -0.60 -17.57 -3.00
C HIS A 218 0.20 -18.26 -4.13
N ARG A 219 1.11 -17.58 -4.84
CA ARG A 219 1.76 -18.14 -6.04
C ARG A 219 3.20 -17.67 -6.26
N PRO A 220 4.01 -18.48 -6.97
CA PRO A 220 4.21 -19.92 -6.82
C PRO A 220 5.05 -20.29 -5.59
N LYS A 221 5.69 -19.30 -4.93
CA LYS A 221 6.56 -19.49 -3.77
C LYS A 221 6.12 -18.57 -2.63
N PRO A 222 6.46 -18.89 -1.36
CA PRO A 222 5.98 -18.10 -0.23
C PRO A 222 6.64 -16.72 -0.19
N LEU A 223 5.95 -15.80 0.47
CA LEU A 223 6.50 -14.57 1.02
C LEU A 223 7.14 -14.88 2.36
N VAL A 224 8.41 -14.55 2.56
CA VAL A 224 9.14 -14.88 3.79
C VAL A 224 9.57 -13.61 4.51
N VAL A 225 9.35 -13.57 5.83
CA VAL A 225 9.86 -12.52 6.71
C VAL A 225 11.38 -12.63 6.80
N THR A 226 12.10 -11.60 6.35
CA THR A 226 13.57 -11.57 6.30
C THR A 226 14.21 -10.76 7.43
N ARG A 227 13.46 -9.81 7.99
CA ARG A 227 13.82 -9.00 9.17
C ARG A 227 12.55 -8.57 9.91
N VAL A 228 12.64 -8.52 11.23
CA VAL A 228 11.65 -7.86 12.09
C VAL A 228 12.36 -6.68 12.77
N SER A 229 11.77 -5.50 12.73
CA SER A 229 12.30 -4.27 13.32
C SER A 229 11.38 -3.72 14.43
N ASN A 230 11.80 -2.62 15.06
CA ASN A 230 10.99 -1.93 16.07
C ASN A 230 9.77 -1.22 15.47
N ASP A 231 9.82 -0.94 14.17
CA ASP A 231 8.88 -0.16 13.39
C ASP A 231 8.23 -0.97 12.25
N GLY A 232 8.28 -2.30 12.29
CA GLY A 232 7.68 -3.14 11.26
C GLY A 232 8.44 -4.41 10.97
N PHE A 233 8.35 -4.84 9.70
CA PHE A 233 8.98 -6.06 9.22
C PHE A 233 9.26 -5.99 7.72
N TYR A 234 10.20 -6.80 7.27
CA TYR A 234 10.62 -6.91 5.87
C TYR A 234 10.20 -8.26 5.34
N VAL A 235 9.65 -8.26 4.14
CA VAL A 235 9.15 -9.46 3.46
C VAL A 235 9.86 -9.60 2.12
N THR A 236 10.14 -10.83 1.72
CA THR A 236 10.68 -11.16 0.42
C THR A 236 9.81 -12.18 -0.29
N ASP A 237 9.39 -11.87 -1.51
CA ASP A 237 8.75 -12.81 -2.42
C ASP A 237 9.82 -13.71 -3.05
N LEU A 238 9.73 -15.02 -2.80
CA LEU A 238 10.71 -15.97 -3.33
C LEU A 238 10.56 -16.27 -4.83
N SER A 239 9.50 -15.78 -5.48
CA SER A 239 9.16 -16.13 -6.86
C SER A 239 9.89 -15.33 -7.94
N GLU A 240 10.61 -14.26 -7.60
CA GLU A 240 11.24 -13.34 -8.58
C GLU A 240 12.66 -12.90 -8.21
N GLN A 241 13.37 -13.75 -7.47
CA GLN A 241 14.73 -13.47 -6.97
C GLN A 241 15.75 -13.07 -8.05
N ALA A 242 15.58 -13.50 -9.30
CA ALA A 242 16.47 -13.14 -10.40
C ALA A 242 16.18 -11.76 -11.01
N THR A 243 14.96 -11.25 -10.85
CA THR A 243 14.52 -9.97 -11.41
C THR A 243 14.81 -8.82 -10.44
N GLY A 244 14.64 -9.07 -9.13
CA GLY A 244 14.67 -8.03 -8.09
C GLY A 244 13.27 -7.42 -7.87
N TYR A 245 13.22 -6.30 -7.15
CA TYR A 245 12.00 -5.57 -6.76
C TYR A 245 11.01 -6.41 -5.94
N ASN A 246 11.47 -7.50 -5.36
CA ASN A 246 10.64 -8.53 -4.76
C ASN A 246 10.75 -8.52 -3.23
N HIS A 247 11.10 -7.38 -2.64
CA HIS A 247 11.25 -7.19 -1.21
C HIS A 247 10.45 -5.96 -0.77
N ILE A 248 9.80 -5.97 0.38
CA ILE A 248 9.07 -4.77 0.82
C ILE A 248 9.19 -4.61 2.32
N PHE A 249 9.31 -3.36 2.75
CA PHE A 249 9.13 -3.00 4.14
C PHE A 249 7.65 -2.73 4.42
N ALA A 250 7.12 -3.40 5.43
CA ALA A 250 5.79 -3.17 5.96
C ALA A 250 5.92 -2.40 7.28
N PHE A 251 5.69 -1.09 7.21
CA PHE A 251 5.80 -0.16 8.32
C PHE A 251 4.65 -0.31 9.31
N ASN A 252 4.97 -0.53 10.57
CA ASN A 252 4.03 -0.56 11.69
C ASN A 252 4.59 0.25 12.86
N PHE A 253 3.77 0.96 13.62
CA PHE A 253 4.25 1.79 14.74
C PHE A 253 4.93 1.01 15.89
N SER A 254 4.95 -0.32 15.81
CA SER A 254 5.56 -1.21 16.77
C SER A 254 6.00 -2.51 16.11
N THR A 255 6.91 -3.22 16.78
CA THR A 255 7.29 -4.59 16.42
C THR A 255 6.05 -5.49 16.33
N PRO A 256 5.81 -6.16 15.19
CA PRO A 256 4.79 -7.18 15.02
C PRO A 256 4.81 -8.23 16.15
N PRO A 257 3.75 -8.36 16.97
CA PRO A 257 3.75 -9.29 18.09
C PRO A 257 3.86 -10.73 17.59
N GLY A 258 4.81 -11.46 18.17
CA GLY A 258 5.01 -12.88 17.87
C GLY A 258 5.58 -13.20 16.49
N MET A 259 5.83 -12.23 15.60
CA MET A 259 6.46 -12.48 14.29
C MET A 259 7.95 -12.78 14.43
N ARG A 260 8.47 -13.72 13.65
CA ARG A 260 9.88 -14.10 13.63
C ARG A 260 10.40 -14.15 12.19
N VAL A 261 11.72 -13.98 12.03
CA VAL A 261 12.40 -14.27 10.76
C VAL A 261 12.09 -15.71 10.34
N CYS A 262 11.89 -15.94 9.05
CA CYS A 262 11.43 -17.18 8.42
C CYS A 262 9.93 -17.45 8.46
N ASP A 263 9.12 -16.63 9.14
CA ASP A 263 7.66 -16.75 9.03
C ASP A 263 7.22 -16.55 7.58
N ARG A 264 6.23 -17.34 7.14
CA ARG A 264 5.63 -17.27 5.82
C ARG A 264 4.38 -16.40 5.89
N VAL A 265 4.36 -15.30 5.15
CA VAL A 265 3.22 -14.40 5.10
C VAL A 265 2.17 -14.98 4.15
N THR A 266 1.00 -15.34 4.68
CA THR A 266 -0.10 -15.96 3.92
C THR A 266 -1.19 -14.95 3.55
N PHE A 267 -1.20 -13.79 4.18
CA PHE A 267 -2.04 -12.65 3.84
C PHE A 267 -1.25 -11.39 4.15
N LEU A 268 -1.27 -10.41 3.25
CA LEU A 268 -0.61 -9.12 3.42
C LEU A 268 -1.39 -8.06 2.67
N THR A 269 -1.80 -7.01 3.37
CA THR A 269 -2.39 -5.82 2.77
C THR A 269 -1.89 -4.58 3.50
N GLY A 270 -1.86 -3.44 2.83
CA GLY A 270 -1.51 -2.15 3.41
C GLY A 270 -1.67 -1.04 2.38
N THR A 271 -1.47 0.20 2.81
CA THR A 271 -1.47 1.36 1.91
C THR A 271 -0.06 1.58 1.38
N VAL A 272 0.10 1.53 0.06
CA VAL A 272 1.39 1.75 -0.59
C VAL A 272 1.76 3.22 -0.52
N VAL A 273 2.95 3.53 -0.02
CA VAL A 273 3.46 4.90 0.09
C VAL A 273 4.91 4.97 -0.34
N GLU A 274 5.29 6.13 -0.89
CA GLU A 274 6.67 6.52 -1.10
C GLU A 274 7.13 7.34 0.10
N PHE A 275 8.06 6.81 0.89
CA PHE A 275 8.49 7.45 2.12
C PHE A 275 10.02 7.49 2.20
N PHE A 276 10.59 8.70 2.34
CA PHE A 276 12.04 8.93 2.32
C PHE A 276 12.79 8.26 1.15
N GLY A 277 12.14 8.14 -0.02
CA GLY A 277 12.74 7.65 -1.25
C GLY A 277 12.80 6.13 -1.39
N PHE A 278 11.94 5.40 -0.68
CA PHE A 278 11.70 3.97 -0.92
C PHE A 278 10.19 3.64 -0.83
N THR A 279 9.79 2.57 -1.49
CA THR A 279 8.40 2.07 -1.46
C THR A 279 8.16 1.22 -0.21
N GLU A 280 7.10 1.54 0.57
CA GLU A 280 6.69 0.75 1.73
C GLU A 280 5.18 0.51 1.80
N LEU A 281 4.76 -0.48 2.59
CA LEU A 281 3.37 -0.69 2.99
C LEU A 281 3.14 -0.07 4.37
N SER A 282 2.33 0.98 4.43
CA SER A 282 1.87 1.57 5.68
C SER A 282 0.59 0.89 6.19
N PHE A 283 0.41 0.90 7.52
CA PHE A 283 -0.73 0.28 8.22
C PHE A 283 -1.04 -1.17 7.79
N PRO A 284 -0.04 -2.08 7.80
CA PRO A 284 -0.19 -3.41 7.25
C PRO A 284 -1.13 -4.26 8.10
N SER A 285 -2.00 -5.03 7.44
CA SER A 285 -2.68 -6.19 8.01
C SER A 285 -2.09 -7.46 7.41
N TYR A 286 -1.80 -8.44 8.27
CA TYR A 286 -1.11 -9.64 7.85
C TYR A 286 -1.55 -10.88 8.62
N VAL A 287 -1.40 -12.04 7.98
CA VAL A 287 -1.46 -13.35 8.62
C VAL A 287 -0.20 -14.10 8.26
N VAL A 288 0.40 -14.76 9.25
CA VAL A 288 1.57 -15.60 9.05
C VAL A 288 1.26 -17.06 9.37
N SER A 289 1.90 -17.94 8.62
CA SER A 289 2.17 -19.31 9.02
C SER A 289 3.65 -19.42 9.36
N PHE A 290 4.02 -20.33 10.26
CA PHE A 290 5.39 -20.41 10.76
C PHE A 290 5.97 -21.81 10.54
N PRO A 291 7.24 -21.91 10.10
CA PRO A 291 7.96 -23.17 10.09
C PRO A 291 8.25 -23.64 11.52
N VAL A 292 8.02 -24.93 11.78
CA VAL A 292 8.30 -25.58 13.08
C VAL A 292 9.67 -26.25 13.03
N GLU A 293 10.46 -26.08 14.10
CA GLU A 293 11.80 -26.68 14.19
C GLU A 293 11.75 -28.20 14.08
N GLY A 294 12.55 -28.76 13.16
CA GLY A 294 12.62 -30.20 12.90
C GLY A 294 11.57 -30.73 11.92
N GLU A 295 10.55 -29.93 11.58
CA GLU A 295 9.52 -30.27 10.58
C GLU A 295 9.73 -29.49 9.28
N ASP A 296 10.03 -28.20 9.40
CA ASP A 296 10.25 -27.29 8.29
C ASP A 296 11.66 -26.67 8.33
N THR A 297 12.08 -26.12 7.19
CA THR A 297 13.32 -25.35 7.06
C THR A 297 13.01 -23.90 6.75
N CYS A 298 13.78 -22.99 7.34
CA CYS A 298 13.76 -21.59 6.93
C CYS A 298 14.14 -21.43 5.45
N GLU A 299 13.40 -20.58 4.73
CA GLU A 299 13.57 -20.35 3.29
C GLU A 299 14.09 -18.93 2.97
N VAL A 300 14.62 -18.21 3.96
CA VAL A 300 15.25 -16.90 3.72
C VAL A 300 16.42 -17.10 2.73
N PRO A 301 16.43 -16.39 1.59
CA PRO A 301 17.43 -16.58 0.55
C PRO A 301 18.80 -16.07 0.99
N GLU A 302 19.87 -16.63 0.41
CA GLU A 302 21.19 -16.02 0.55
C GLU A 302 21.21 -14.66 -0.15
N PRO A 303 21.72 -13.60 0.51
CA PRO A 303 21.78 -12.28 -0.08
C PRO A 303 22.77 -12.22 -1.25
N PRO A 304 22.49 -11.44 -2.31
CA PRO A 304 23.52 -11.06 -3.26
C PRO A 304 24.65 -10.29 -2.57
N VAL A 305 25.89 -10.54 -3.01
CA VAL A 305 27.06 -9.76 -2.60
C VAL A 305 27.15 -8.53 -3.49
N LEU A 306 27.11 -7.34 -2.89
CA LEU A 306 27.27 -6.08 -3.58
C LEU A 306 28.75 -5.87 -3.90
N ASP A 307 29.06 -5.69 -5.18
CA ASP A 307 30.40 -5.41 -5.66
C ASP A 307 30.63 -3.93 -5.99
N ASP A 308 31.86 -3.60 -6.38
CA ASP A 308 32.30 -2.24 -6.71
C ASP A 308 31.56 -1.62 -7.92
N SER A 309 30.88 -2.44 -8.74
CA SER A 309 30.09 -2.00 -9.88
C SER A 309 28.62 -1.80 -9.55
N MET A 310 28.08 -2.59 -8.60
CA MET A 310 26.69 -2.52 -8.18
C MET A 310 26.41 -1.31 -7.29
N ILE A 311 27.24 -1.07 -6.28
CA ILE A 311 27.03 0.01 -5.29
C ILE A 311 26.84 1.40 -5.93
N PRO A 312 27.62 1.83 -6.95
CA PRO A 312 27.40 3.12 -7.59
C PRO A 312 26.24 3.14 -8.61
N ASN A 313 25.62 2.00 -8.91
CA ASN A 313 24.53 1.89 -9.89
C ASN A 313 23.17 1.95 -9.18
N ALA A 314 22.50 3.11 -9.27
CA ALA A 314 21.21 3.34 -8.64
C ALA A 314 20.16 2.29 -9.03
N ASP A 315 20.04 1.96 -10.33
CA ASP A 315 19.06 0.98 -10.82
C ASP A 315 19.34 -0.44 -10.30
N ALA A 316 20.61 -0.79 -10.10
CA ALA A 316 20.98 -2.09 -9.55
C ALA A 316 20.71 -2.18 -8.05
N MET A 317 20.89 -1.08 -7.32
CA MET A 317 20.61 -0.99 -5.90
C MET A 317 19.09 -0.94 -5.63
N GLU A 318 18.33 -0.25 -6.47
CA GLU A 318 16.87 -0.16 -6.40
C GLU A 318 16.20 -1.53 -6.44
N LYS A 319 16.70 -2.43 -7.30
CA LYS A 319 16.24 -3.84 -7.37
C LYS A 319 16.33 -4.59 -6.04
N LEU A 320 17.20 -4.15 -5.15
CA LEU A 320 17.50 -4.81 -3.88
C LEU A 320 16.95 -4.02 -2.69
N GLU A 321 16.22 -2.94 -2.93
CA GLU A 321 15.59 -2.14 -1.90
C GLU A 321 14.74 -3.02 -0.98
N SER A 322 14.85 -2.81 0.33
CA SER A 322 14.22 -3.62 1.39
C SER A 322 14.67 -5.10 1.44
N GLY A 323 15.53 -5.53 0.52
CA GLY A 323 16.07 -6.89 0.44
C GLY A 323 17.28 -7.11 1.33
N LEU A 324 17.60 -8.39 1.60
CA LEU A 324 18.88 -8.73 2.22
C LEU A 324 20.00 -8.61 1.20
N VAL A 325 21.07 -7.94 1.59
CA VAL A 325 22.30 -7.79 0.80
C VAL A 325 23.52 -8.09 1.66
N ARG A 326 24.66 -8.34 1.01
CA ARG A 326 25.93 -8.57 1.70
C ARG A 326 27.05 -7.73 1.08
N ILE A 327 27.95 -7.19 1.89
CA ILE A 327 29.24 -6.64 1.46
C ILE A 327 30.36 -7.44 2.10
N GLU A 328 31.52 -7.55 1.41
CA GLU A 328 32.65 -8.37 1.87
C GLU A 328 33.99 -7.64 1.75
N GLY A 329 34.78 -7.66 2.82
CA GLY A 329 36.12 -7.05 2.86
C GLY A 329 36.10 -5.51 2.86
N PHE A 330 35.08 -4.91 3.48
CA PHE A 330 34.97 -3.46 3.62
C PHE A 330 35.59 -3.01 4.94
N ARG A 331 36.38 -1.94 4.92
CA ARG A 331 36.99 -1.37 6.13
C ARG A 331 36.17 -0.23 6.72
N VAL A 332 36.20 -0.12 8.05
CA VAL A 332 35.60 1.00 8.77
C VAL A 332 36.39 2.29 8.50
N ALA A 333 35.68 3.41 8.38
CA ALA A 333 36.26 4.75 8.25
C ALA A 333 37.33 5.00 9.33
N THR A 334 38.44 5.65 8.95
CA THR A 334 39.50 5.96 9.92
C THR A 334 39.25 7.24 10.72
N LYS A 335 38.51 8.20 10.14
CA LYS A 335 38.17 9.47 10.78
C LYS A 335 36.77 9.40 11.37
N PHE A 336 36.70 8.92 12.61
CA PHE A 336 35.45 8.59 13.26
C PHE A 336 35.56 8.70 14.78
N GLY A 337 35.23 9.86 15.32
CA GLY A 337 35.37 10.09 16.75
C GLY A 337 34.50 11.21 17.31
N PRO A 338 34.22 11.16 18.62
CA PRO A 338 33.26 12.02 19.29
C PRO A 338 33.67 13.47 19.48
N LYS A 339 34.96 13.79 19.31
CA LYS A 339 35.45 15.12 19.66
C LYS A 339 35.07 16.12 18.55
N PRO A 340 34.80 17.40 18.89
CA PRO A 340 34.53 18.43 17.89
C PRO A 340 35.66 18.61 16.88
N VAL A 341 35.35 18.74 15.60
CA VAL A 341 36.35 18.98 14.55
C VAL A 341 37.12 20.28 14.82
N VAL A 342 38.44 20.24 14.60
CA VAL A 342 39.33 21.40 14.73
C VAL A 342 39.72 21.90 13.34
N ASP A 343 39.64 23.21 13.13
CA ASP A 343 40.03 23.89 11.87
C ASP A 343 39.40 23.31 10.59
N ASN A 344 38.19 22.71 10.70
CA ASN A 344 37.50 21.99 9.62
C ASN A 344 38.32 20.83 9.01
N VAL A 345 39.19 20.20 9.82
CA VAL A 345 39.99 19.04 9.40
C VAL A 345 39.60 17.82 10.26
N PRO A 346 38.74 16.93 9.74
CA PRO A 346 38.41 15.70 10.45
C PRO A 346 39.60 14.78 10.61
N ASP A 347 39.69 14.12 11.76
CA ASP A 347 40.70 13.12 12.10
C ASP A 347 40.09 11.91 12.85
N ALA A 348 40.95 11.00 13.32
CA ALA A 348 40.52 9.76 13.98
C ALA A 348 39.70 9.97 15.25
N ASP A 349 39.89 11.07 15.96
CA ASP A 349 39.17 11.38 17.20
C ASP A 349 38.17 12.52 17.03
N HIS A 350 38.37 13.38 16.02
CA HIS A 350 37.58 14.56 15.76
C HIS A 350 36.79 14.43 14.45
N SER A 351 35.54 13.98 14.53
CA SER A 351 34.62 13.98 13.39
C SER A 351 33.22 14.50 13.74
N ASN A 352 33.08 15.13 14.91
CA ASN A 352 31.84 15.73 15.38
C ASN A 352 31.72 17.18 14.88
N CYS A 353 30.69 17.43 14.06
CA CYS A 353 30.39 18.75 13.51
C CYS A 353 29.32 19.53 14.27
N ASP A 354 28.79 18.99 15.37
CA ASP A 354 28.07 19.77 16.38
C ASP A 354 29.11 20.50 17.25
N LEU A 355 29.50 21.69 16.79
CA LEU A 355 30.56 22.48 17.41
C LEU A 355 30.05 23.25 18.63
N ASN A 356 28.75 23.45 18.73
CA ASN A 356 28.11 24.19 19.82
C ASN A 356 27.62 23.26 20.97
N GLY A 357 27.47 21.97 20.72
CA GLY A 357 27.11 20.93 21.68
C GLY A 357 25.61 20.78 21.95
N ASP A 358 24.73 21.18 21.02
CA ASP A 358 23.27 21.08 21.15
C ASP A 358 22.70 19.71 20.70
N GLY A 359 23.57 18.83 20.20
CA GLY A 359 23.24 17.49 19.71
C GLY A 359 22.85 17.44 18.24
N GLN A 360 22.94 18.54 17.49
CA GLN A 360 22.59 18.62 16.08
C GLN A 360 23.65 19.38 15.28
N VAL A 361 23.69 19.16 13.97
CA VAL A 361 24.51 19.95 13.05
C VAL A 361 23.61 21.02 12.44
N ASP A 362 23.88 22.29 12.72
CA ASP A 362 23.21 23.41 12.07
C ASP A 362 23.85 23.71 10.71
N PHE A 363 23.21 23.22 9.64
CA PHE A 363 23.66 23.46 8.27
C PHE A 363 23.59 24.94 7.84
N ALA A 364 22.84 25.78 8.54
CA ALA A 364 22.81 27.23 8.28
C ALA A 364 23.96 27.97 8.97
N SER A 365 24.58 27.37 9.99
CA SER A 365 25.78 27.90 10.63
C SER A 365 26.98 27.76 9.70
N GLN A 366 27.71 28.87 9.49
CA GLN A 366 28.92 28.84 8.66
C GLN A 366 29.98 27.87 9.20
N ALA A 367 30.06 27.70 10.53
CA ALA A 367 31.06 26.84 11.16
C ALA A 367 30.70 25.36 11.03
N GLU A 368 29.48 24.99 11.43
CA GLU A 368 29.02 23.59 11.43
C GLU A 368 28.71 23.09 10.02
N GLY A 369 28.12 23.94 9.17
CA GLY A 369 27.94 23.66 7.75
C GLY A 369 29.26 23.38 7.04
N ALA A 370 30.29 24.23 7.24
CA ALA A 370 31.60 24.01 6.64
C ALA A 370 32.31 22.75 7.18
N CYS A 371 32.13 22.42 8.46
CA CYS A 371 32.62 21.18 9.05
C CYS A 371 31.96 19.96 8.39
N SER A 372 30.62 19.99 8.30
CA SER A 372 29.84 18.91 7.70
C SER A 372 30.18 18.70 6.23
N ASP A 373 30.36 19.79 5.48
CA ASP A 373 30.80 19.74 4.09
C ASP A 373 32.22 19.13 3.96
N ALA A 374 33.14 19.51 4.85
CA ALA A 374 34.49 18.94 4.86
C ALA A 374 34.49 17.44 5.16
N CYS A 375 33.68 16.98 6.11
CA CYS A 375 33.50 15.56 6.40
C CYS A 375 32.77 14.81 5.26
N SER A 376 31.81 15.46 4.60
CA SER A 376 31.08 14.88 3.46
C SER A 376 31.98 14.72 2.24
N ALA A 377 32.89 15.67 2.01
CA ALA A 377 33.87 15.63 0.93
C ALA A 377 35.02 14.64 1.18
N ASP A 378 35.31 14.32 2.44
CA ASP A 378 36.30 13.32 2.80
C ASP A 378 35.66 11.93 2.84
N PRO A 379 36.04 11.02 1.91
CA PRO A 379 35.53 9.65 1.96
C PRO A 379 35.85 9.02 3.31
N GLU A 380 37.00 9.27 3.94
CA GLU A 380 37.39 8.65 5.20
C GLU A 380 36.64 9.15 6.45
N CYS A 381 35.78 10.15 6.32
CA CYS A 381 35.10 10.77 7.45
C CYS A 381 33.68 10.23 7.65
N THR A 382 33.44 9.66 8.83
CA THR A 382 32.10 9.44 9.37
C THR A 382 31.76 10.55 10.34
N GLU A 383 30.77 11.36 10.00
CA GLU A 383 30.32 12.46 10.86
C GLU A 383 29.67 11.89 12.14
N TRP A 384 30.17 12.32 13.29
CA TRP A 384 29.82 11.70 14.58
C TRP A 384 28.38 11.99 15.00
N THR A 385 27.87 13.20 14.81
CA THR A 385 26.53 13.57 15.28
C THR A 385 25.44 12.78 14.55
N SER A 386 25.59 12.61 13.24
CA SER A 386 24.77 11.76 12.39
C SER A 386 24.85 10.29 12.83
N TYR A 387 26.05 9.78 13.10
CA TYR A 387 26.21 8.45 13.67
C TYR A 387 25.55 8.32 15.05
N SER A 388 25.73 9.29 15.94
CA SER A 388 25.15 9.26 17.29
C SER A 388 23.62 9.31 17.26
N ALA A 389 23.03 9.99 16.28
CA ALA A 389 21.59 10.12 16.14
C ALA A 389 20.95 8.92 15.43
N ARG A 390 21.62 8.34 14.43
CA ARG A 390 21.03 7.34 13.51
C ARG A 390 21.75 6.00 13.50
N GLY A 391 22.96 5.92 14.01
CA GLY A 391 23.80 4.71 14.02
C GLY A 391 24.52 4.43 12.70
N ASN A 392 24.36 5.28 11.68
CA ASN A 392 24.93 5.08 10.35
C ASN A 392 26.39 5.51 10.31
N TYR A 393 27.26 4.68 9.75
CA TYR A 393 28.67 5.02 9.53
C TYR A 393 29.18 4.46 8.22
N LYS A 394 30.26 5.04 7.69
CA LYS A 394 30.78 4.69 6.36
C LYS A 394 31.78 3.52 6.43
N VAL A 395 31.73 2.66 5.43
CA VAL A 395 32.73 1.61 5.18
C VAL A 395 33.18 1.61 3.71
N PHE A 396 34.40 1.10 3.46
CA PHE A 396 35.12 1.30 2.19
C PHE A 396 35.77 0.04 1.65
N LYS A 397 35.80 -0.10 0.33
CA LYS A 397 36.63 -1.07 -0.37
C LYS A 397 37.18 -0.43 -1.64
N GLY A 398 38.49 -0.20 -1.68
CA GLY A 398 39.10 0.60 -2.75
C GLY A 398 38.50 2.01 -2.78
N ASN A 399 37.83 2.36 -3.88
CA ASN A 399 37.13 3.64 -4.07
C ASN A 399 35.62 3.54 -3.80
N THR A 400 35.10 2.35 -3.51
CA THR A 400 33.68 2.11 -3.25
C THR A 400 33.39 2.40 -1.79
N GLN A 401 32.32 3.15 -1.52
CA GLN A 401 31.85 3.47 -0.18
C GLN A 401 30.36 3.17 -0.05
N ILE A 402 29.94 2.73 1.13
CA ILE A 402 28.53 2.51 1.49
C ILE A 402 28.35 2.78 2.98
N GLN A 403 27.13 3.11 3.41
CA GLN A 403 26.80 3.23 4.82
C GLN A 403 26.33 1.88 5.38
N ILE A 404 26.67 1.62 6.63
CA ILE A 404 26.10 0.50 7.38
C ILE A 404 25.61 0.99 8.74
N GLN A 405 24.69 0.22 9.33
CA GLN A 405 24.18 0.42 10.66
C GLN A 405 24.22 -0.91 11.41
N THR A 406 24.95 -0.95 12.52
CA THR A 406 25.17 -2.19 13.30
C THR A 406 24.52 -2.15 14.68
N GLY A 407 23.49 -1.31 14.88
CA GLY A 407 22.85 -1.12 16.19
C GLY A 407 22.24 -2.40 16.78
N THR A 408 21.86 -3.37 15.94
CA THR A 408 21.37 -4.69 16.38
C THR A 408 22.49 -5.63 16.86
N ALA A 409 23.75 -5.31 16.56
CA ALA A 409 24.95 -6.01 17.02
C ALA A 409 25.53 -5.30 18.26
N ALA A 410 24.79 -5.26 19.36
CA ALA A 410 25.09 -4.45 20.54
C ALA A 410 26.48 -4.66 21.19
N SER A 411 27.18 -5.75 20.86
CA SER A 411 28.55 -6.02 21.34
C SER A 411 29.65 -5.45 20.45
N PHE A 412 29.28 -4.85 19.31
CA PHE A 412 30.20 -4.23 18.37
C PHE A 412 30.18 -2.71 18.55
N ASP A 413 31.35 -2.13 18.80
CA ASP A 413 31.54 -0.68 18.85
C ASP A 413 32.26 -0.22 17.58
N PRO A 414 31.57 0.39 16.59
CA PRO A 414 32.19 0.84 15.35
C PRO A 414 33.43 1.72 15.55
N THR A 415 33.49 2.49 16.63
CA THR A 415 34.55 3.46 16.90
C THR A 415 35.82 2.80 17.44
N GLY A 416 35.69 1.64 18.09
CA GLY A 416 36.81 0.80 18.51
C GLY A 416 37.47 0.05 17.35
N HIS A 417 36.81 -0.01 16.18
CA HIS A 417 37.21 -0.82 15.02
C HIS A 417 37.59 0.05 13.81
N LYS A 418 37.94 1.32 14.02
CA LYS A 418 38.43 2.24 12.97
C LYS A 418 39.54 1.61 12.13
N GLY A 419 39.38 1.64 10.80
CA GLY A 419 40.34 1.07 9.86
C GLY A 419 40.39 -0.46 9.83
N GLU A 420 39.67 -1.16 10.70
CA GLU A 420 39.54 -2.62 10.64
C GLU A 420 38.73 -3.02 9.41
N THR A 421 39.14 -4.10 8.76
CA THR A 421 38.38 -4.76 7.70
C THR A 421 37.32 -5.67 8.31
N LEU A 422 36.06 -5.41 7.97
CA LEU A 422 34.95 -6.32 8.20
C LEU A 422 34.97 -7.38 7.10
N ASP A 423 35.03 -8.65 7.49
CA ASP A 423 35.10 -9.78 6.56
C ASP A 423 33.79 -9.85 5.75
N ALA A 424 32.65 -9.69 6.42
CA ALA A 424 31.35 -9.54 5.78
C ALA A 424 30.35 -8.76 6.65
N VAL A 425 29.46 -8.02 6.00
CA VAL A 425 28.28 -7.39 6.63
C VAL A 425 27.06 -7.77 5.82
N THR A 426 26.09 -8.44 6.45
CA THR A 426 24.79 -8.77 5.87
C THR A 426 23.72 -7.88 6.50
N GLY A 427 22.67 -7.53 5.77
CA GLY A 427 21.59 -6.75 6.34
C GLY A 427 20.53 -6.38 5.32
N THR A 428 19.47 -5.73 5.77
CA THR A 428 18.47 -5.17 4.85
C THR A 428 18.96 -3.86 4.27
N LEU A 429 18.82 -3.70 2.96
CA LEU A 429 19.17 -2.48 2.24
C LEU A 429 18.05 -1.44 2.38
N ARG A 430 18.38 -0.21 2.78
CA ARG A 430 17.46 0.92 2.84
C ARG A 430 17.96 2.11 2.04
N ASN A 431 17.05 2.75 1.31
CA ASN A 431 17.27 4.05 0.68
C ASN A 431 16.90 5.18 1.65
N PHE A 432 17.62 6.30 1.61
CA PHE A 432 17.25 7.54 2.27
C PHE A 432 17.48 8.72 1.33
N SER A 433 16.39 9.34 0.88
CA SER A 433 16.42 10.53 0.04
C SER A 433 16.86 11.74 0.86
N GLY A 434 18.13 12.18 0.72
CA GLY A 434 18.59 13.40 1.39
C GLY A 434 20.10 13.62 1.51
N GLY A 435 20.94 12.83 0.82
CA GLY A 435 22.40 12.96 0.90
C GLY A 435 23.11 12.55 -0.39
N SER A 436 24.45 12.48 -0.33
CA SER A 436 25.30 11.95 -1.41
C SER A 436 25.48 10.43 -1.34
N LEU A 437 25.08 9.81 -0.22
CA LEU A 437 25.08 8.38 0.04
C LEU A 437 23.69 7.96 0.49
N ASN A 438 22.92 7.42 -0.45
CA ASN A 438 21.50 7.14 -0.23
C ASN A 438 21.24 5.72 0.30
N TRP A 439 22.23 4.83 0.29
CA TRP A 439 22.04 3.42 0.63
C TRP A 439 22.73 3.04 1.93
N THR A 440 21.96 2.45 2.86
CA THR A 440 22.45 1.91 4.13
C THR A 440 22.13 0.43 4.23
N ILE A 441 23.09 -0.38 4.67
CA ILE A 441 22.85 -1.77 5.06
C ILE A 441 22.66 -1.82 6.57
N GLU A 442 21.48 -2.22 7.01
CA GLU A 442 21.15 -2.36 8.42
C GLU A 442 21.21 -3.84 8.83
N THR A 443 22.11 -4.18 9.77
CA THR A 443 22.19 -5.55 10.29
C THR A 443 20.89 -5.92 11.01
N ARG A 444 20.53 -7.21 11.01
CA ARG A 444 19.33 -7.70 11.71
C ARG A 444 19.65 -8.15 13.13
N CYS A 445 20.84 -8.73 13.32
CA CYS A 445 21.32 -9.24 14.59
C CYS A 445 22.86 -9.41 14.55
N PRO A 446 23.53 -9.87 15.61
CA PRO A 446 24.98 -10.08 15.62
C PRO A 446 25.51 -11.08 14.55
N ASP A 447 24.70 -12.05 14.12
CA ASP A 447 25.12 -13.06 13.12
C ASP A 447 25.46 -12.45 11.75
N ASP A 448 24.93 -11.27 11.48
CA ASP A 448 25.10 -10.56 10.22
C ASP A 448 26.45 -9.83 10.11
N LEU A 449 27.24 -9.74 11.19
CA LEU A 449 28.49 -8.99 11.25
C LEU A 449 29.69 -9.91 11.49
N VAL A 450 30.53 -10.06 10.47
CA VAL A 450 31.71 -10.95 10.47
C VAL A 450 32.99 -10.12 10.50
N CYS A 451 33.82 -10.34 11.52
CA CYS A 451 35.15 -9.74 11.64
C CYS A 451 36.01 -10.56 12.62
N GLN A 452 37.31 -10.29 12.68
CA GLN A 452 38.22 -11.04 13.53
C GLN A 452 38.23 -10.57 14.99
N SER A 453 37.80 -9.33 15.23
CA SER A 453 37.80 -8.67 16.54
C SER A 453 36.57 -9.01 17.40
N GLN A 454 36.54 -8.44 18.61
CA GLN A 454 35.45 -8.61 19.56
C GLN A 454 34.14 -8.03 18.99
N GLY A 455 33.00 -8.65 19.33
CA GLY A 455 31.68 -8.14 18.94
C GLY A 455 31.15 -8.68 17.60
N CYS A 456 31.97 -9.39 16.83
CA CYS A 456 31.60 -10.04 15.58
C CYS A 456 31.55 -11.57 15.69
N VAL A 457 30.80 -12.21 14.78
CA VAL A 457 30.94 -13.65 14.54
C VAL A 457 32.19 -13.94 13.69
N LYS A 458 32.74 -15.15 13.82
CA LYS A 458 34.02 -15.54 13.19
C LYS A 458 33.91 -15.93 11.72
N ALA A 459 32.71 -16.24 11.24
CA ALA A 459 32.46 -16.66 9.87
C ALA A 459 31.00 -16.35 9.50
N THR A 460 30.75 -16.20 8.20
CA THR A 460 29.40 -15.98 7.66
C THR A 460 28.46 -17.10 8.08
N VAL A 461 27.32 -16.70 8.64
CA VAL A 461 26.23 -17.61 8.98
C VAL A 461 25.24 -17.63 7.81
N PRO A 462 24.81 -18.81 7.31
CA PRO A 462 23.80 -18.87 6.25
C PRO A 462 22.52 -18.15 6.64
N SER A 463 21.84 -17.50 5.71
CA SER A 463 20.59 -16.74 5.93
C SER A 463 19.47 -17.58 6.56
N THR A 464 19.48 -18.88 6.31
CA THR A 464 18.54 -19.84 6.90
C THR A 464 18.78 -20.13 8.39
N LYS A 465 19.87 -19.59 8.95
CA LYS A 465 20.27 -19.73 10.36
C LYS A 465 20.53 -18.38 11.03
N ALA A 466 21.07 -17.42 10.29
CA ALA A 466 21.41 -16.09 10.79
C ALA A 466 20.14 -15.36 11.24
N CYS A 467 20.12 -14.94 12.51
CA CYS A 467 18.97 -14.26 13.11
C CYS A 467 17.68 -15.09 13.12
N VAL A 468 17.78 -16.41 12.96
CA VAL A 468 16.63 -17.32 12.91
C VAL A 468 16.41 -17.97 14.27
N ARG A 469 15.15 -17.93 14.73
CA ARG A 469 14.68 -18.65 15.92
C ARG A 469 13.34 -19.31 15.62
N LEU A 470 13.39 -20.51 15.07
CA LEU A 470 12.18 -21.28 14.74
C LEU A 470 11.36 -21.59 16.00
N ARG A 471 10.05 -21.75 15.82
CA ARG A 471 9.17 -22.16 16.92
C ARG A 471 9.32 -23.66 17.16
N THR A 472 9.26 -24.07 18.42
CA THR A 472 9.18 -25.48 18.82
C THR A 472 7.73 -25.87 19.10
N ILE A 473 7.42 -27.16 19.13
CA ILE A 473 6.06 -27.66 19.43
C ILE A 473 5.56 -27.23 20.82
N ASP A 474 6.49 -27.03 21.76
CA ASP A 474 6.20 -26.62 23.15
C ASP A 474 6.38 -25.10 23.38
N ASP A 475 6.49 -24.30 22.31
CA ASP A 475 6.73 -22.87 22.41
C ASP A 475 5.49 -22.15 22.99
N ASN A 476 5.52 -21.87 24.29
CA ASN A 476 4.43 -21.25 25.06
C ASN A 476 4.26 -19.74 24.79
N ASP A 477 5.04 -19.16 23.87
CA ASP A 477 4.99 -17.73 23.52
C ASP A 477 3.67 -17.28 22.87
N GLN A 478 2.70 -18.17 22.65
CA GLN A 478 1.34 -17.76 22.23
C GLN A 478 0.57 -16.96 23.31
N GLY A 479 1.07 -16.92 24.56
CA GLY A 479 0.38 -16.30 25.70
C GLY A 479 0.95 -14.98 26.21
N SER A 480 2.10 -14.51 25.72
CA SER A 480 2.70 -13.26 26.18
C SER A 480 3.53 -12.61 25.08
N ASN A 481 2.89 -11.77 24.27
CA ASN A 481 3.44 -10.53 23.70
C ASN A 481 2.28 -9.72 23.13
#